data_AF-T1CFM0-F1
#
_entry.id   AF-T1CFM0-F1
#
_cell.length_a   1.000
_cell.length_b   1.000
_cell.length_c   1.000
_cell.angle_alpha   90.00
_cell.angle_beta   90.00
_cell.angle_gamma   90.00
#
_symmetry.space_group_name_H-M   'P 1'
#
loop_
_entity.id
_entity.type
_entity.pdbx_description
1 polymer ?
#
loop_
_entity_poly.entity_id
_entity_poly.type
_entity_poly.pdbx_seq_one_letter_code
_entity_poly.pdbx_strand_id
1 'polypeptide(L)' 'MLSRRCRWKKRYTQTHEWISLNDNGTEGTVGITDFAQSEVTDVVFVELPKIGRKVPRGGETAIIESV' A
#
# COMPACT_ATOMS: atom_id res chain seq x y z
N MET A 1 -5.11 -31.98 10.37
CA MET A 1 -5.82 -31.09 9.42
C MET A 1 -5.15 -29.73 9.47
N LEU A 2 -3.98 -29.61 8.82
CA LEU A 2 -3.00 -28.57 9.13
C LEU A 2 -3.11 -27.35 8.21
N SER A 3 -3.32 -26.21 8.87
CA SER A 3 -2.72 -24.90 8.59
C SER A 3 -3.02 -24.27 7.23
N ARG A 4 -4.00 -23.36 7.28
CA ARG A 4 -4.20 -22.23 6.36
C ARG A 4 -2.88 -21.47 6.18
N ARG A 5 -2.13 -21.73 5.12
CA ARG A 5 -1.08 -20.81 4.67
C ARG A 5 -1.64 -19.99 3.51
N CYS A 6 -2.35 -18.96 3.94
CA CYS A 6 -2.61 -17.78 3.14
C CYS A 6 -1.29 -17.22 2.59
N ARG A 7 -0.92 -17.55 1.35
CA ARG A 7 0.33 -17.11 0.74
C ARG A 7 0.13 -15.70 0.22
N TRP A 8 0.31 -14.72 1.10
CA TRP A 8 0.25 -13.28 0.81
C TRP A 8 0.91 -12.96 -0.53
N LYS A 9 0.11 -12.60 -1.54
CA LYS A 9 0.60 -12.20 -2.86
C LYS A 9 0.92 -10.72 -2.82
N LYS A 10 2.20 -10.37 -2.62
CA LYS A 10 2.68 -8.99 -2.79
C LYS A 10 2.87 -8.63 -4.26
N ARG A 11 2.43 -7.44 -4.64
CA ARG A 11 2.64 -6.82 -5.96
C ARG A 11 3.19 -5.40 -5.77
N TYR A 12 3.87 -4.89 -6.78
CA TYR A 12 4.58 -3.61 -6.72
C TYR A 12 4.21 -2.75 -7.92
N THR A 13 4.28 -1.43 -7.75
CA THR A 13 4.15 -0.45 -8.83
C THR A 13 5.53 0.08 -9.24
N GLN A 14 5.60 0.74 -10.40
CA GLN A 14 6.81 1.48 -10.81
C GLN A 14 7.02 2.75 -9.98
N THR A 15 5.97 3.23 -9.29
CA THR A 15 5.97 4.40 -8.41
C THR A 15 6.31 4.06 -6.96
N HIS A 16 6.96 2.92 -6.72
CA HIS A 16 7.46 2.51 -5.41
C HIS A 16 6.38 2.25 -4.34
N GLU A 17 5.20 1.81 -4.76
CA GLU A 17 4.15 1.30 -3.88
C GLU A 17 4.08 -0.22 -3.92
N TRP A 18 3.48 -0.82 -2.90
CA TRP A 18 3.15 -2.23 -2.87
C TRP A 18 1.71 -2.46 -2.41
N ILE A 19 1.16 -3.60 -2.81
CA ILE A 19 -0.09 -4.16 -2.28
C ILE A 19 0.13 -5.61 -1.85
N SER A 20 -0.35 -5.94 -0.66
CA SER A 20 -0.38 -7.30 -0.11
C SER A 20 -1.82 -7.79 -0.10
N LEU A 21 -2.15 -8.71 -1.02
CA LEU A 21 -3.49 -9.24 -1.19
C LEU A 21 -3.78 -10.39 -0.22
N ASN A 22 -5.04 -10.51 0.16
CA ASN A 22 -5.60 -11.67 0.86
C ASN A 22 -5.76 -12.91 -0.06
N ASP A 23 -6.19 -14.03 0.52
CA ASP A 23 -6.57 -15.30 -0.13
C ASP A 23 -7.26 -15.20 -1.48
N ASN A 24 -8.37 -14.53 -1.40
CA ASN A 24 -9.34 -14.35 -2.45
C ASN A 24 -8.94 -13.23 -3.43
N GLY A 25 -7.90 -12.46 -3.12
CA GLY A 25 -7.41 -11.36 -3.96
C GLY A 25 -8.40 -10.19 -4.09
N THR A 26 -9.40 -10.11 -3.20
CA THR A 26 -10.46 -9.09 -3.24
C THR A 26 -10.13 -7.87 -2.38
N GLU A 27 -9.28 -8.04 -1.39
CA GLU A 27 -8.86 -6.98 -0.47
C GLU A 27 -7.35 -7.08 -0.24
N GLY A 28 -6.73 -5.95 0.10
CA GLY A 28 -5.32 -5.93 0.39
C GLY A 28 -4.91 -4.68 1.14
N THR A 29 -3.77 -4.79 1.80
CA THR A 29 -3.08 -3.67 2.43
C THR A 29 -2.13 -3.04 1.42
N VAL A 30 -2.12 -1.71 1.35
CA VAL A 30 -1.21 -0.94 0.50
C VAL A 30 -0.19 -0.18 1.34
N GLY A 31 0.96 0.15 0.75
CA GLY A 31 1.98 0.99 1.38
C GLY A 31 3.07 1.39 0.40
N ILE A 32 4.04 2.16 0.87
CA ILE A 32 5.25 2.51 0.11
C ILE A 32 6.37 1.51 0.38
N THR A 33 7.24 1.31 -0.61
CA THR A 33 8.40 0.42 -0.49
C THR A 33 9.45 0.97 0.46
N ASP A 34 10.36 0.10 0.90
CA ASP A 34 11.51 0.48 1.73
C ASP A 34 12.44 1.50 1.05
N PHE A 35 12.53 1.45 -0.28
CA PHE A 35 13.23 2.46 -1.07
C PHE A 35 12.51 3.81 -1.02
N ALA A 36 11.18 3.84 -1.21
CA ALA A 36 10.44 5.11 -1.15
C ALA A 36 10.54 5.77 0.24
N GLN A 37 10.46 5.00 1.32
CA GLN A 37 10.59 5.57 2.66
C GLN A 37 12.03 6.01 3.00
N SER A 38 13.07 5.48 2.35
CA SER A 38 14.43 6.01 2.53
C SER A 38 14.65 7.34 1.81
N GLU A 39 13.95 7.58 0.69
CA GLU A 39 13.96 8.88 0.00
C GLU A 39 13.14 9.93 0.77
N VAL A 40 12.08 9.49 1.45
CA VAL A 40 11.19 10.30 2.31
C VAL A 40 11.71 10.18 3.75
N THR A 41 12.89 10.75 4.01
CA THR A 41 13.75 10.53 5.19
C THR A 41 13.02 10.59 6.55
N ASP A 42 12.17 11.60 6.74
CA ASP A 42 11.40 11.78 7.98
C ASP A 42 9.94 12.10 7.66
N VAL A 43 9.07 11.10 7.81
CA VAL A 43 7.63 11.24 7.54
C VAL A 43 6.97 12.02 8.67
N VAL A 44 6.54 13.24 8.38
CA VAL A 44 5.90 14.12 9.36
C VAL A 44 4.39 14.17 9.22
N PHE A 45 3.87 13.82 8.05
CA PHE A 45 2.43 13.86 7.78
C PHE A 45 2.00 12.78 6.79
N VAL A 46 0.82 12.20 7.04
CA VAL A 46 0.16 11.25 6.14
C VAL A 46 -1.33 11.59 6.07
N GLU A 47 -1.82 11.94 4.87
CA GLU A 47 -3.24 12.10 4.59
C GLU A 47 -3.79 10.83 3.95
N LEU A 48 -4.69 10.15 4.66
CA LEU A 48 -5.37 8.96 4.17
C LEU A 48 -6.71 9.33 3.50
N PRO A 49 -7.15 8.54 2.50
CA PRO A 49 -8.45 8.77 1.89
C PRO A 49 -9.58 8.48 2.88
N LYS A 50 -10.70 9.17 2.74
CA LYS A 50 -11.92 8.84 3.48
C LYS A 50 -12.37 7.41 3.17
N ILE A 51 -12.80 6.68 4.20
CA ILE A 51 -13.35 5.33 4.05
C ILE A 51 -14.51 5.35 3.03
N GLY A 52 -14.50 4.40 2.09
CA GLY A 52 -15.49 4.30 1.02
C GLY A 52 -15.23 5.18 -0.20
N ARG A 53 -14.19 6.03 -0.19
CA ARG A 53 -13.76 6.77 -1.39
C ARG A 53 -13.32 5.78 -2.48
N LYS A 54 -13.90 5.90 -3.67
CA LYS A 54 -13.43 5.19 -4.87
C LYS A 54 -12.24 5.95 -5.46
N VAL A 55 -11.14 5.24 -5.70
CA VAL A 55 -9.94 5.79 -6.34
C VAL A 55 -9.76 5.11 -7.70
N PRO A 56 -9.67 5.84 -8.81
CA PRO A 56 -9.40 5.25 -10.11
C PRO A 56 -7.98 4.68 -10.15
N ARG A 57 -7.71 3.75 -11.08
CA ARG A 57 -6.36 3.22 -11.27
C ARG A 57 -5.39 4.35 -11.61
N GLY A 58 -4.29 4.44 -10.86
CA GLY A 58 -3.29 5.50 -11.01
C GLY A 58 -3.74 6.86 -10.45
N GLY A 59 -4.91 6.93 -9.81
CA GLY A 59 -5.34 8.12 -9.08
C GLY A 59 -4.66 8.22 -7.71
N GLU A 60 -4.60 9.44 -7.19
CA GLU A 60 -4.02 9.72 -5.89
C GLU A 60 -4.87 9.10 -4.76
N THR A 61 -4.21 8.26 -3.97
CA THR A 61 -4.85 7.53 -2.86
C THR A 61 -4.56 8.17 -1.52
N ALA A 62 -3.29 8.51 -1.25
CA ALA A 62 -2.83 9.11 -0.01
C ALA A 62 -1.68 10.09 -0.29
N ILE A 63 -1.48 11.06 0.59
CA ILE A 63 -0.38 12.03 0.54
C ILE A 63 0.57 11.73 1.70
N ILE A 64 1.87 11.73 1.44
CA ILE A 64 2.92 11.55 2.43
C ILE A 64 3.87 12.74 2.30
N GLU A 65 4.13 13.43 3.40
CA GLU A 65 5.07 14.56 3.44
C GLU A 65 6.25 14.26 4.37
N SER A 66 7.43 14.70 3.93
CA SER A 66 8.65 14.73 4.73
C SER A 66 9.25 16.13 4.77
N VAL A 67 10.14 16.34 5.74
CA VAL A 67 10.99 17.54 5.84
C VAL A 67 12.29 17.43 5.06
#